data_AF-A0A202F3E9-F1
#
_entry.id   AF-A0A202F3E9-F1
#
_cell.length_a   1.000
_cell.length_b   1.000
_cell.length_c   1.000
_cell.angle_alpha   90.00
_cell.angle_beta   90.00
_cell.angle_gamma   90.00
#
_symmetry.space_group_name_H-M   'P 1'
#
loop_
_entity.id
_entity.type
_entity.pdbx_description
1 polymer ?
#
loop_
_entity_poly.entity_id
_entity_poly.type
_entity_poly.pdbx_seq_one_letter_code
_entity_poly.pdbx_strand_id
1 'polypeptide(L)'
;MSTNYCWYCKKEVKNALSEGTDYHGFLVHRKCLEPCKEYENDLYDEYNRNRMEIFWNKALRSIKKKYNINMYFEEAQIVYDKAMSDYKKFQSSQEMMAAMELIRKRIHTKVQYPILNYKVDFLLPELKVALEIDGGLHKFQIVKDSAREIAIMNELNKEDTGWEVIRIPTNMMEKDIQKLVPAIKMLYKKRQETRRKNGGFLPTNWSRTNRDMQLEILKEVDKTTDSYKGLLTDEKNQQLH
;
A
#
# COMPACT_ATOMS: atom_id res chain seq x y z
N MET A 1 -18.62 10.63 48.56
CA MET A 1 -17.57 9.71 48.04
C MET A 1 -17.94 9.36 46.62
N SER A 2 -17.03 9.47 45.66
CA SER A 2 -17.27 9.00 44.29
C SER A 2 -17.23 7.48 44.29
N THR A 3 -18.34 6.84 43.91
CA THR A 3 -18.39 5.39 43.73
C THR A 3 -17.56 5.00 42.52
N ASN A 4 -16.66 4.04 42.71
CA ASN A 4 -15.82 3.51 41.64
C ASN A 4 -16.54 2.36 40.94
N TYR A 5 -16.57 2.36 39.60
CA TYR A 5 -17.19 1.31 38.80
C TYR A 5 -16.17 0.63 37.91
N CYS A 6 -16.29 -0.68 37.75
CA CYS A 6 -15.49 -1.43 36.80
C CYS A 6 -15.96 -1.10 35.39
N TRP A 7 -15.02 -0.65 34.54
CA TRP A 7 -15.32 -0.28 33.16
C TRP A 7 -15.90 -1.44 32.34
N TYR A 8 -15.45 -2.67 32.59
CA TYR A 8 -15.91 -3.86 31.89
C TYR A 8 -17.30 -4.30 32.35
N CYS A 9 -17.46 -4.74 33.61
CA CYS A 9 -18.70 -5.38 34.06
C CYS A 9 -19.76 -4.40 34.59
N LYS A 10 -19.46 -3.10 34.66
CA LYS A 10 -20.33 -2.02 35.16
C LYS A 10 -20.76 -2.15 36.62
N LYS A 11 -20.16 -3.07 37.38
CA LYS A 11 -20.40 -3.25 38.83
C LYS A 11 -19.45 -2.39 39.65
N GLU A 12 -19.89 -2.04 40.86
CA GLU A 12 -19.09 -1.28 41.82
C GLU A 12 -17.79 -2.02 42.19
N VAL A 13 -16.71 -1.25 42.32
CA VAL A 13 -15.41 -1.68 42.88
C VAL A 13 -15.36 -1.18 44.31
N LYS A 14 -15.68 -2.05 45.28
CA LYS A 14 -15.84 -1.67 46.69
C LYS A 14 -14.52 -1.18 47.29
N ASN A 15 -13.41 -1.78 46.86
CA ASN A 15 -12.07 -1.37 47.26
C ASN A 15 -11.13 -1.35 46.05
N ALA A 16 -10.83 -0.16 45.53
CA ALA A 16 -10.01 0.01 44.34
C ALA A 16 -8.57 -0.54 44.50
N LEU A 17 -8.01 -0.55 45.72
CA LEU A 17 -6.64 -1.02 45.95
C LEU A 17 -6.54 -2.56 45.89
N SER A 18 -7.51 -3.26 46.48
CA SER A 18 -7.50 -4.73 46.57
C SER A 18 -8.25 -5.41 45.43
N GLU A 19 -9.36 -4.83 44.97
CA GLU A 19 -10.23 -5.45 43.97
C GLU A 19 -10.05 -4.84 42.56
N GLY A 20 -9.50 -3.63 42.49
CA GLY A 20 -9.28 -2.89 41.25
C GLY A 20 -7.88 -3.07 40.66
N THR A 21 -7.76 -2.83 39.38
CA THR A 21 -6.51 -2.62 38.64
C THR A 21 -6.74 -1.60 37.54
N ASP A 22 -5.69 -0.88 37.16
CA ASP A 22 -5.70 -0.01 35.99
C ASP A 22 -5.50 -0.84 34.72
N TYR A 23 -6.26 -0.50 33.68
CA TYR A 23 -6.09 -1.03 32.34
C TYR A 23 -6.36 0.08 31.33
N HIS A 24 -5.31 0.56 30.65
CA HIS A 24 -5.36 1.71 29.73
C HIS A 24 -6.02 2.97 30.32
N GLY A 25 -5.81 3.24 31.62
CA GLY A 25 -6.43 4.38 32.31
C GLY A 25 -7.87 4.14 32.78
N PHE A 26 -8.41 2.93 32.61
CA PHE A 26 -9.72 2.54 33.11
C PHE A 26 -9.59 1.65 34.35
N LEU A 27 -10.40 1.92 35.37
CA LEU A 27 -10.51 1.04 36.53
C LEU A 27 -11.32 -0.21 36.15
N VAL A 28 -10.71 -1.38 36.32
CA VAL A 28 -11.36 -2.69 36.14
C VAL A 28 -11.19 -3.57 37.38
N HIS A 29 -12.13 -4.45 37.67
CA HIS A 29 -11.88 -5.47 38.69
C HIS A 29 -10.73 -6.36 38.24
N ARG A 30 -9.86 -6.79 39.15
CA ARG A 30 -8.75 -7.72 38.85
C ARG A 30 -9.25 -9.00 38.16
N LYS A 31 -10.37 -9.56 38.64
CA LYS A 31 -11.03 -10.73 38.04
C LYS A 31 -11.64 -10.47 36.65
N CYS A 32 -11.86 -9.20 36.30
CA CYS A 32 -12.40 -8.81 35.00
C CYS A 32 -11.31 -8.40 34.02
N LEU A 33 -10.03 -8.40 34.41
CA LEU A 33 -8.94 -7.96 33.55
C LEU A 33 -8.80 -8.85 32.31
N GLU A 34 -8.70 -10.17 32.48
CA GLU A 34 -8.55 -11.09 31.34
C GLU A 34 -9.79 -11.10 30.42
N PRO A 35 -11.04 -11.20 30.93
CA PRO A 35 -12.22 -11.06 30.06
C PRO A 35 -12.32 -9.70 29.36
N CYS A 36 -11.80 -8.63 29.96
CA CYS A 36 -11.75 -7.31 29.34
C CYS A 36 -10.75 -7.28 28.19
N LYS A 37 -9.57 -7.88 28.35
CA LYS A 37 -8.56 -8.01 27.29
C LYS A 37 -9.06 -8.89 26.14
N GLU A 38 -9.69 -10.02 26.45
CA GLU A 38 -10.29 -10.90 25.45
C GLU A 38 -11.35 -10.17 24.63
N TYR A 39 -12.29 -9.49 25.31
CA TYR A 39 -13.31 -8.67 24.64
C TYR A 39 -12.71 -7.57 23.76
N GLU A 40 -11.67 -6.87 24.23
CA GLU A 40 -10.99 -5.86 23.42
C GLU A 40 -10.27 -6.45 22.21
N ASN A 41 -9.63 -7.61 22.37
CA ASN A 41 -9.01 -8.34 21.26
C ASN A 41 -10.05 -8.77 20.23
N ASP A 42 -11.20 -9.30 20.66
CA ASP A 42 -12.31 -9.68 19.77
C ASP A 42 -12.84 -8.46 19.02
N LEU A 43 -13.04 -7.33 19.69
CA LEU A 43 -13.43 -6.07 19.05
C LEU A 43 -12.41 -5.59 18.02
N TYR A 44 -11.11 -5.68 18.34
CA TYR A 44 -10.05 -5.33 17.41
C TYR A 44 -10.01 -6.27 16.21
N ASP A 45 -10.20 -7.57 16.43
CA ASP A 45 -10.25 -8.55 15.35
C ASP A 45 -11.43 -8.27 14.41
N GLU A 46 -12.64 -8.10 14.97
CA GLU A 46 -13.85 -7.77 14.22
C GLU A 46 -13.68 -6.45 13.44
N TYR A 47 -13.17 -5.40 14.09
CA TYR A 47 -12.89 -4.13 13.44
C TYR A 47 -11.93 -4.29 12.25
N ASN A 48 -10.84 -5.03 12.44
CA ASN A 48 -9.83 -5.21 11.40
C ASN A 48 -10.35 -6.07 10.25
N ARG A 49 -11.11 -7.12 10.54
CA ARG A 49 -11.82 -7.95 9.55
C ARG A 49 -12.75 -7.09 8.69
N ASN A 50 -13.65 -6.34 9.33
CA ASN A 50 -14.59 -5.44 8.65
C ASN A 50 -13.86 -4.39 7.82
N ARG A 51 -12.76 -3.83 8.34
CA ARG A 51 -11.92 -2.88 7.61
C ARG A 51 -11.32 -3.51 6.34
N MET A 52 -10.78 -4.73 6.42
CA MET A 52 -10.24 -5.45 5.26
C MET A 52 -11.33 -5.76 4.22
N GLU A 53 -12.52 -6.18 4.66
CA GLU A 53 -13.67 -6.40 3.76
C GLU A 53 -14.10 -5.11 3.04
N ILE A 54 -14.10 -3.97 3.75
CA ILE A 54 -14.39 -2.66 3.16
C ILE A 54 -13.34 -2.30 2.11
N PHE A 55 -12.05 -2.48 2.40
CA PHE A 55 -10.97 -2.21 1.45
C PHE A 55 -11.07 -3.09 0.21
N TRP A 56 -11.32 -4.38 0.38
CA TRP A 56 -11.48 -5.31 -0.73
C TRP A 56 -12.67 -4.94 -1.61
N ASN A 57 -13.84 -4.68 -1.01
CA ASN A 57 -15.02 -4.24 -1.75
C ASN A 57 -14.80 -2.92 -2.51
N LYS A 58 -14.10 -1.96 -1.89
CA LYS A 58 -13.73 -0.71 -2.57
C LYS A 58 -12.80 -0.96 -3.75
N ALA A 59 -11.79 -1.83 -3.59
CA ALA A 59 -10.88 -2.21 -4.67
C ALA A 59 -11.64 -2.80 -5.86
N LEU A 60 -12.51 -3.79 -5.62
CA LEU A 60 -13.32 -4.42 -6.67
C LEU A 60 -14.23 -3.43 -7.37
N ARG A 61 -14.90 -2.55 -6.62
CA ARG A 61 -15.76 -1.49 -7.18
C ARG A 61 -14.95 -0.55 -8.08
N SER A 62 -13.76 -0.15 -7.66
CA SER A 62 -12.89 0.71 -8.45
C SER A 62 -12.43 0.05 -9.74
N ILE A 63 -12.02 -1.22 -9.70
CA ILE A 63 -11.65 -1.98 -10.92
C ILE A 63 -12.86 -2.14 -11.84
N LYS A 64 -14.02 -2.50 -11.29
CA LYS A 64 -15.27 -2.71 -12.04
C LYS A 64 -15.73 -1.47 -12.81
N LYS A 65 -15.39 -0.25 -12.36
CA LYS A 65 -15.72 0.99 -13.08
C LYS A 65 -15.15 1.03 -14.50
N LYS A 66 -14.04 0.33 -14.75
CA LYS A 66 -13.31 0.39 -16.03
C LYS A 66 -13.11 -0.96 -16.70
N TYR A 67 -13.06 -2.02 -15.93
CA TYR A 67 -12.73 -3.37 -16.41
C TYR A 67 -13.80 -4.38 -16.03
N ASN A 68 -13.93 -5.44 -16.82
CA ASN A 68 -14.72 -6.59 -16.41
C ASN A 68 -14.06 -7.24 -15.19
N ILE A 69 -14.75 -7.21 -14.05
CA ILE A 69 -14.21 -7.70 -12.77
C ILE A 69 -13.88 -9.20 -12.80
N ASN A 70 -14.53 -9.97 -13.66
CA ASN A 70 -14.24 -11.40 -13.81
C ASN A 70 -12.82 -11.66 -14.32
N MET A 71 -12.18 -10.67 -14.96
CA MET A 71 -10.77 -10.75 -15.35
C MET A 71 -9.80 -10.73 -14.16
N TYR A 72 -10.29 -10.39 -12.97
CA TYR A 72 -9.51 -10.33 -11.73
C TYR A 72 -10.02 -11.33 -10.69
N PHE A 73 -10.86 -12.31 -11.06
CA PHE A 73 -11.53 -13.16 -10.09
C PHE A 73 -10.53 -13.95 -9.23
N GLU A 74 -9.58 -14.64 -9.86
CA GLU A 74 -8.57 -15.43 -9.15
C GLU A 74 -7.65 -14.53 -8.30
N GLU A 75 -7.20 -13.42 -8.88
CA GLU A 75 -6.32 -12.46 -8.21
C GLU A 75 -7.01 -11.79 -7.02
N ALA A 76 -8.31 -11.50 -7.15
CA ALA A 76 -9.11 -10.94 -6.08
C ALA A 76 -9.27 -11.89 -4.89
N GLN A 77 -9.41 -13.20 -5.14
CA GLN A 77 -9.48 -14.20 -4.07
C GLN A 77 -8.14 -14.36 -3.36
N ILE A 78 -7.04 -14.46 -4.11
CA ILE A 78 -5.70 -14.55 -3.53
C ILE A 78 -5.42 -13.34 -2.62
N VAL A 79 -5.80 -12.13 -3.06
CA VAL A 79 -5.63 -10.91 -2.25
C VAL A 79 -6.55 -10.90 -1.04
N TYR A 80 -7.79 -11.36 -1.18
CA TYR A 80 -8.74 -11.49 -0.06
C TYR A 80 -8.22 -12.44 1.02
N ASP A 81 -7.83 -13.66 0.64
CA ASP A 81 -7.33 -14.67 1.58
C ASP A 81 -6.08 -14.16 2.31
N LYS A 82 -5.19 -13.49 1.58
CA LYS A 82 -4.00 -12.87 2.18
C LYS A 82 -4.36 -11.77 3.17
N ALA A 83 -5.35 -10.93 2.85
CA ALA A 83 -5.81 -9.87 3.75
C ALA A 83 -6.47 -10.45 5.01
N MET A 84 -7.23 -11.54 4.89
CA MET A 84 -7.89 -12.19 6.01
C MET A 84 -6.95 -13.01 6.89
N SER A 85 -5.84 -13.52 6.32
CA SER A 85 -4.82 -14.24 7.09
C SER A 85 -3.99 -13.34 8.01
N ASP A 86 -3.84 -12.05 7.66
CA ASP A 86 -3.10 -11.06 8.43
C ASP A 86 -3.58 -9.66 8.03
N TYR A 87 -4.36 -9.02 8.90
CA TYR A 87 -4.95 -7.71 8.65
C TYR A 87 -3.94 -6.55 8.54
N LYS A 88 -2.64 -6.82 8.70
CA LYS A 88 -1.55 -5.85 8.53
C LYS A 88 -0.92 -5.91 7.13
N LYS A 89 -1.38 -6.82 6.25
CA LYS A 89 -0.87 -7.00 4.88
C LYS A 89 -1.24 -5.89 3.92
N PHE A 90 -2.30 -5.14 4.20
CA PHE A 90 -2.76 -4.02 3.37
C PHE A 90 -3.24 -2.87 4.26
N GLN A 91 -2.92 -1.64 3.90
CA GLN A 91 -3.35 -0.43 4.62
C GLN A 91 -4.39 0.37 3.83
N SER A 92 -4.70 -0.02 2.59
CA SER A 92 -5.66 0.68 1.74
C SER A 92 -6.29 -0.22 0.66
N SER A 93 -7.41 0.23 0.08
CA SER A 93 -8.01 -0.43 -1.10
C SER A 93 -7.12 -0.34 -2.34
N GLN A 94 -6.32 0.72 -2.48
CA GLN A 94 -5.44 0.94 -3.62
C GLN A 94 -4.23 0.01 -3.59
N GLU A 95 -3.71 -0.34 -2.41
CA GLU A 95 -2.75 -1.44 -2.26
C GLU A 95 -3.36 -2.78 -2.68
N MET A 96 -4.61 -3.08 -2.30
CA MET A 96 -5.27 -4.31 -2.75
C MET A 96 -5.45 -4.33 -4.28
N MET A 97 -5.84 -3.21 -4.89
CA MET A 97 -5.88 -3.08 -6.36
C MET A 97 -4.50 -3.33 -7.00
N ALA A 98 -3.44 -2.76 -6.41
CA ALA A 98 -2.07 -2.95 -6.87
C ALA A 98 -1.67 -4.43 -6.82
N ALA A 99 -1.96 -5.09 -5.70
CA ALA A 99 -1.67 -6.51 -5.51
C ALA A 99 -2.36 -7.37 -6.57
N MET A 100 -3.66 -7.13 -6.83
CA MET A 100 -4.41 -7.85 -7.85
C MET A 100 -3.77 -7.70 -9.24
N GLU A 101 -3.39 -6.48 -9.64
CA GLU A 101 -2.75 -6.25 -10.94
C GLU A 101 -1.34 -6.84 -11.02
N LEU A 102 -0.55 -6.77 -9.94
CA LEU A 102 0.79 -7.35 -9.91
C LEU A 102 0.73 -8.88 -10.04
N ILE A 103 -0.22 -9.54 -9.36
CA ILE A 103 -0.47 -10.98 -9.49
C ILE A 103 -0.92 -11.31 -10.93
N ARG A 104 -1.87 -10.56 -11.48
CA ARG A 104 -2.38 -10.73 -12.84
C ARG A 104 -1.28 -10.63 -13.89
N LYS A 105 -0.29 -9.75 -13.65
CA LYS A 105 0.89 -9.58 -14.50
C LYS A 105 2.04 -10.53 -14.17
N ARG A 106 1.81 -11.49 -13.26
CA ARG A 106 2.76 -12.51 -12.81
C ARG A 106 4.07 -11.91 -12.28
N ILE A 107 3.98 -10.78 -11.58
CA ILE A 107 5.13 -10.17 -10.92
C ILE A 107 5.20 -10.70 -9.50
N HIS A 108 6.34 -11.27 -9.13
CA HIS A 108 6.56 -11.72 -7.76
C HIS A 108 6.63 -10.53 -6.80
N THR A 109 5.82 -10.58 -5.74
CA THR A 109 5.70 -9.46 -4.79
C THR A 109 5.76 -9.91 -3.34
N LYS A 110 6.43 -9.11 -2.50
CA LYS A 110 6.32 -9.19 -1.03
C LYS A 110 5.61 -7.94 -0.55
N VAL A 111 4.41 -8.10 0.00
CA VAL A 111 3.64 -6.97 0.53
C VAL A 111 4.19 -6.56 1.90
N GLN A 112 4.11 -5.27 2.21
CA GLN A 112 4.32 -4.76 3.56
C GLN A 112 5.69 -5.23 4.10
N TYR A 113 6.73 -5.08 3.27
CA TYR A 113 8.07 -5.64 3.49
C TYR A 113 8.93 -4.71 4.37
N PRO A 114 9.50 -5.21 5.47
CA PRO A 114 10.36 -4.40 6.34
C PRO A 114 11.74 -4.16 5.71
N ILE A 115 12.21 -2.92 5.77
CA ILE A 115 13.56 -2.50 5.38
C ILE A 115 14.05 -1.51 6.43
N LEU A 116 15.08 -1.88 7.19
CA LEU A 116 15.48 -1.16 8.41
C LEU A 116 14.28 -1.00 9.36
N ASN A 117 14.02 0.22 9.84
CA ASN A 117 12.86 0.57 10.67
C ASN A 117 11.64 1.01 9.83
N TYR A 118 11.69 0.84 8.51
CA TYR A 118 10.63 1.23 7.59
C TYR A 118 9.92 0.00 7.02
N LYS A 119 8.76 0.25 6.41
CA LYS A 119 7.95 -0.75 5.75
C LYS A 119 7.49 -0.19 4.41
N VAL A 120 7.83 -0.89 3.33
CA VAL A 120 7.39 -0.53 1.97
C VAL A 120 6.15 -1.34 1.62
N ASP A 121 5.25 -0.76 0.82
CA ASP A 121 3.98 -1.41 0.51
C ASP A 121 4.20 -2.69 -0.31
N PHE A 122 5.14 -2.66 -1.26
CA PHE A 122 5.54 -3.84 -2.03
C PHE A 122 7.04 -3.84 -2.29
N LEU A 123 7.67 -5.01 -2.16
CA LEU A 123 8.98 -5.30 -2.75
C LEU A 123 8.77 -6.15 -4.00
N LEU A 124 9.36 -5.73 -5.12
CA LEU A 124 9.28 -6.35 -6.44
C LEU A 124 10.69 -6.79 -6.90
N PRO A 125 11.17 -7.98 -6.48
CA PRO A 125 12.56 -8.37 -6.70
C PRO A 125 12.98 -8.42 -8.17
N GLU A 126 12.11 -8.94 -9.04
CA GLU A 126 12.39 -9.07 -10.49
C GLU A 126 12.56 -7.72 -11.19
N LEU A 127 11.92 -6.68 -10.67
CA LEU A 127 12.04 -5.32 -11.20
C LEU A 127 13.09 -4.50 -10.45
N LYS A 128 13.68 -5.03 -9.37
CA LYS A 128 14.50 -4.29 -8.41
C LYS A 128 13.81 -3.02 -7.93
N VAL A 129 12.55 -3.14 -7.53
CA VAL A 129 11.73 -2.00 -7.11
C VAL A 129 11.18 -2.21 -5.70
N ALA A 130 11.33 -1.20 -4.85
CA ALA A 130 10.49 -0.99 -3.69
C ALA A 130 9.36 -0.02 -4.08
N LEU A 131 8.13 -0.52 -4.13
CA LEU A 131 6.95 0.22 -4.59
C LEU A 131 6.15 0.74 -3.39
N GLU A 132 5.79 2.02 -3.43
CA GLU A 132 4.88 2.68 -2.49
C GLU A 132 3.64 3.21 -3.22
N ILE A 133 2.46 2.98 -2.66
CA ILE A 133 1.18 3.48 -3.16
C ILE A 133 0.80 4.72 -2.36
N ASP A 134 1.00 5.89 -2.94
CA ASP A 134 0.98 7.17 -2.22
C ASP A 134 -0.35 7.92 -2.41
N GLY A 135 -1.03 8.25 -1.30
CA GLY A 135 -2.28 9.01 -1.28
C GLY A 135 -2.14 10.50 -1.59
N GLY A 136 -0.92 11.06 -1.60
CA GLY A 136 -0.70 12.45 -1.97
C GLY A 136 0.64 13.02 -1.50
N LEU A 137 1.35 13.65 -2.44
CA LEU A 137 2.59 14.38 -2.17
C LEU A 137 2.31 15.74 -1.52
N HIS A 138 2.19 15.81 -0.20
CA HIS A 138 2.13 17.11 0.49
C HIS A 138 3.50 17.80 0.43
N LYS A 139 3.52 19.09 0.04
CA LYS A 139 4.76 19.90 -0.16
C LYS A 139 5.71 19.93 1.05
N PHE A 140 5.22 19.66 2.26
CA PHE A 140 6.01 19.69 3.51
C PHE A 140 6.69 18.35 3.87
N GLN A 141 6.44 17.25 3.15
CA GLN A 141 7.04 15.93 3.43
C GLN A 141 8.34 15.65 2.65
N ILE A 142 8.69 16.51 1.69
CA ILE A 142 9.77 16.28 0.72
C ILE A 142 11.13 15.95 1.38
N VAL A 143 11.48 16.61 2.48
CA VAL A 143 12.80 16.42 3.15
C VAL A 143 12.85 15.12 3.96
N LYS A 144 11.81 14.81 4.75
CA LYS A 144 11.74 13.56 5.53
C LYS A 144 11.63 12.33 4.62
N ASP A 145 10.90 12.47 3.53
CA ASP A 145 10.78 11.44 2.50
C ASP A 145 12.10 11.16 1.80
N SER A 146 12.91 12.20 1.57
CA SER A 146 14.22 12.06 0.95
C SER A 146 15.19 11.24 1.82
N ALA A 147 15.21 11.47 3.14
CA ALA A 147 16.07 10.70 4.05
C ALA A 147 15.65 9.23 4.15
N ARG A 148 14.34 8.96 4.23
CA ARG A 148 13.78 7.60 4.21
C ARG A 148 14.13 6.88 2.90
N GLU A 149 13.90 7.53 1.77
CA GLU A 149 14.20 6.96 0.45
C GLU A 149 15.69 6.63 0.32
N ILE A 150 16.59 7.55 0.72
CA ILE A 150 18.04 7.31 0.73
C ILE A 150 18.40 6.11 1.62
N ALA A 151 17.84 6.01 2.82
CA ALA A 151 18.13 4.91 3.73
C ALA A 151 17.69 3.55 3.16
N ILE A 152 16.45 3.45 2.65
CA ILE A 152 15.93 2.24 2.00
C ILE A 152 16.80 1.86 0.80
N MET A 153 17.16 2.85 -0.02
CA MET A 153 17.96 2.64 -1.22
C MET A 153 19.37 2.17 -0.90
N ASN A 154 20.02 2.75 0.10
CA ASN A 154 21.35 2.33 0.53
C ASN A 154 21.34 0.90 1.05
N GLU A 155 20.31 0.53 1.82
CA GLU A 155 20.17 -0.84 2.34
C GLU A 155 19.94 -1.85 1.22
N LEU A 156 18.98 -1.59 0.31
CA LEU A 156 18.68 -2.50 -0.81
C LEU A 156 19.87 -2.66 -1.77
N ASN A 157 20.64 -1.59 -2.00
CA ASN A 157 21.76 -1.60 -2.94
C ASN A 157 23.11 -2.03 -2.32
N LYS A 158 23.13 -2.45 -1.05
CA LYS A 158 24.37 -2.81 -0.35
C LYS A 158 25.01 -4.08 -0.92
N GLU A 159 24.19 -5.08 -1.26
CA GLU A 159 24.64 -6.39 -1.75
C GLU A 159 24.22 -6.69 -3.19
N ASP A 160 23.08 -6.13 -3.62
CA ASP A 160 22.57 -6.27 -4.99
C ASP A 160 22.25 -4.89 -5.55
N THR A 161 22.94 -4.46 -6.60
CA THR A 161 22.82 -3.08 -7.11
C THR A 161 21.70 -2.92 -8.14
N GLY A 162 21.20 -1.68 -8.27
CA GLY A 162 20.18 -1.30 -9.24
C GLY A 162 18.77 -1.17 -8.68
N TRP A 163 18.58 -1.28 -7.37
CA TRP A 163 17.28 -1.08 -6.75
C TRP A 163 16.83 0.37 -6.82
N GLU A 164 15.51 0.59 -6.98
CA GLU A 164 14.87 1.90 -6.94
C GLU A 164 13.61 1.89 -6.07
N VAL A 165 13.36 3.01 -5.36
CA VAL A 165 12.07 3.26 -4.71
C VAL A 165 11.15 3.96 -5.70
N ILE A 166 10.02 3.36 -6.06
CA ILE A 166 9.04 3.93 -6.98
C ILE A 166 7.75 4.24 -6.23
N ARG A 167 7.27 5.47 -6.34
CA ARG A 167 5.98 5.89 -5.76
C ARG A 167 4.94 6.05 -6.85
N ILE A 168 3.80 5.41 -6.67
CA ILE A 168 2.66 5.51 -7.58
C ILE A 168 1.50 6.19 -6.84
N PRO A 169 1.05 7.36 -7.30
CA PRO A 169 -0.09 8.04 -6.72
C PRO A 169 -1.40 7.24 -6.80
N THR A 170 -2.23 7.28 -5.75
CA THR A 170 -3.52 6.60 -5.69
C THR A 170 -4.49 7.04 -6.79
N ASN A 171 -4.48 8.31 -7.18
CA ASN A 171 -5.34 8.82 -8.25
C ASN A 171 -5.04 8.18 -9.61
N MET A 172 -3.80 7.77 -9.87
CA MET A 172 -3.42 7.04 -11.07
C MET A 172 -4.02 5.62 -11.05
N MET A 173 -3.95 4.96 -9.89
CA MET A 173 -4.51 3.63 -9.67
C MET A 173 -6.02 3.59 -9.93
N GLU A 174 -6.71 4.63 -9.45
CA GLU A 174 -8.16 4.78 -9.63
C GLU A 174 -8.54 5.10 -11.07
N LYS A 175 -7.69 5.84 -11.80
CA LYS A 175 -7.92 6.17 -13.22
C LYS A 175 -7.73 4.95 -14.12
N ASP A 176 -6.66 4.21 -13.90
CA ASP A 176 -6.34 3.03 -14.70
C ASP A 176 -5.34 2.09 -14.01
N ILE A 177 -5.86 1.04 -13.38
CA ILE A 177 -5.02 0.06 -12.70
C ILE A 177 -4.04 -0.68 -13.64
N GLN A 178 -4.42 -0.94 -14.91
CA GLN A 178 -3.56 -1.68 -15.84
C GLN A 178 -2.33 -0.88 -16.28
N LYS A 179 -2.31 0.44 -16.00
CA LYS A 179 -1.14 1.29 -16.23
C LYS A 179 -0.08 1.19 -15.12
N LEU A 180 -0.37 0.49 -14.02
CA LEU A 180 0.57 0.31 -12.89
C LEU A 180 1.93 -0.23 -13.33
N VAL A 181 1.95 -1.42 -13.93
CA VAL A 181 3.20 -2.09 -14.31
C VAL A 181 3.98 -1.31 -15.40
N PRO A 182 3.34 -0.80 -16.46
CA PRO A 182 4.00 0.12 -17.39
C PRO A 182 4.63 1.34 -16.70
N ALA A 183 3.91 2.00 -15.79
CA ALA A 183 4.42 3.15 -15.08
C ALA A 183 5.63 2.81 -14.20
N ILE A 184 5.59 1.69 -13.47
CA ILE A 184 6.73 1.20 -12.68
C ILE A 184 7.97 1.06 -13.57
N LYS A 185 7.84 0.37 -14.70
CA LYS A 185 8.95 0.12 -15.63
C LYS A 185 9.51 1.42 -16.24
N MET A 186 8.63 2.35 -16.63
CA MET A 186 9.05 3.65 -17.19
C MET A 186 9.77 4.52 -16.16
N LEU A 187 9.22 4.61 -14.95
CA LEU A 187 9.83 5.37 -13.85
C LEU A 187 11.19 4.78 -13.46
N TYR A 188 11.27 3.45 -13.33
CA TYR A 188 12.53 2.76 -13.07
C TYR A 188 13.58 3.07 -14.14
N LYS A 189 13.24 2.92 -15.43
CA LYS A 189 14.14 3.20 -16.54
C LYS A 189 14.67 4.64 -16.49
N LYS A 190 13.79 5.62 -16.26
CA LYS A 190 14.19 7.02 -16.20
C LYS A 190 15.12 7.33 -15.02
N ARG A 191 14.87 6.72 -13.86
CA ARG A 191 15.75 6.87 -12.69
C ARG A 191 17.14 6.31 -12.97
N GLN A 192 17.20 5.11 -13.54
CA GLN A 192 18.46 4.49 -13.96
C GLN A 192 19.22 5.34 -14.99
N GLU A 193 18.52 5.88 -16.00
CA GLU A 193 19.12 6.82 -16.96
C GLU A 193 19.69 8.08 -16.29
N THR A 194 18.98 8.59 -15.28
CA THR A 194 19.40 9.79 -14.57
C THR A 194 20.64 9.54 -13.71
N ARG A 195 20.71 8.38 -13.04
CA ARG A 195 21.92 7.96 -12.33
C ARG A 195 23.10 7.80 -13.26
N ARG A 196 22.91 7.14 -14.41
CA ARG A 196 23.98 6.99 -15.42
C ARG A 196 24.54 8.33 -15.88
N LYS A 197 23.67 9.33 -16.11
CA LYS A 197 24.08 10.69 -16.51
C LYS A 197 24.83 11.45 -15.41
N ASN A 198 24.64 11.09 -14.15
CA ASN A 198 25.20 11.77 -12.99
C ASN A 198 26.23 10.90 -12.23
N GLY A 199 26.90 9.97 -12.92
CA GLY A 199 27.96 9.15 -12.31
C GLY A 199 27.50 8.22 -11.18
N GLY A 200 26.25 7.77 -11.21
CA GLY A 200 25.61 6.92 -10.20
C GLY A 200 24.83 7.68 -9.13
N PHE A 201 25.03 8.99 -9.03
CA PHE A 201 24.38 9.84 -8.03
C PHE A 201 23.06 10.43 -8.54
N LEU A 202 22.20 10.81 -7.59
CA LEU A 202 21.02 11.63 -7.88
C LEU A 202 21.38 13.11 -7.62
N PRO A 203 20.91 14.06 -8.46
CA PRO A 203 21.17 15.49 -8.28
C PRO A 203 20.75 16.03 -6.90
N THR A 204 21.37 17.11 -6.43
CA THR A 204 21.02 17.74 -5.13
C THR A 204 19.60 18.31 -5.08
N ASN A 205 19.02 18.70 -6.22
CA ASN A 205 17.62 19.13 -6.36
C ASN A 205 16.66 17.98 -6.73
N TRP A 206 17.12 16.73 -6.60
CA TRP A 206 16.40 15.56 -7.11
C TRP A 206 15.00 15.44 -6.54
N SER A 207 14.74 15.75 -5.27
CA SER A 207 13.40 15.58 -4.69
C SER A 207 12.31 16.36 -5.43
N ARG A 208 12.60 17.59 -5.88
CA ARG A 208 11.69 18.41 -6.69
C ARG A 208 11.64 17.93 -8.14
N THR A 209 12.80 17.68 -8.74
CA THR A 209 12.91 17.23 -10.14
C THR A 209 12.30 15.84 -10.36
N ASN A 210 12.47 14.93 -9.40
CA ASN A 210 11.89 13.58 -9.38
C ASN A 210 10.38 13.64 -9.32
N ARG A 211 9.81 14.53 -8.51
CA ARG A 211 8.36 14.72 -8.45
C ARG A 211 7.80 15.20 -9.79
N ASP A 212 8.43 16.23 -10.37
CA ASP A 212 7.96 16.80 -11.63
C ASP A 212 8.16 15.80 -12.80
N MET A 213 9.27 15.05 -12.79
CA MET A 213 9.55 13.93 -13.71
C MET A 213 8.54 12.78 -13.56
N GLN A 214 8.18 12.40 -12.32
CA GLN A 214 7.15 11.40 -12.06
C GLN A 214 5.83 11.85 -12.68
N LEU A 215 5.40 13.09 -12.43
CA LEU A 215 4.17 13.62 -13.00
C LEU A 215 4.18 13.66 -14.54
N GLU A 216 5.31 13.96 -15.16
CA GLU A 216 5.47 13.95 -16.62
C GLU A 216 5.36 12.53 -17.19
N ILE A 217 6.08 11.56 -16.62
CA ILE A 217 6.03 10.16 -17.05
C ILE A 217 4.61 9.60 -16.88
N LEU A 218 3.93 9.91 -15.78
CA LEU A 218 2.55 9.48 -15.58
C LEU A 218 1.62 10.02 -16.67
N LYS A 219 1.84 11.25 -17.16
CA LYS A 219 1.11 11.80 -18.32
C LYS A 219 1.47 11.10 -19.63
N GLU A 220 2.72 10.70 -19.83
CA GLU A 220 3.15 9.95 -21.03
C GLU A 220 2.57 8.54 -21.08
N VAL A 221 2.59 7.83 -19.95
CA VAL A 221 1.92 6.52 -19.80
C VAL A 221 0.43 6.69 -20.15
N ASP A 222 -0.16 7.81 -19.75
CA ASP A 222 -1.54 8.10 -20.10
C ASP A 222 -1.76 8.21 -21.61
N LYS A 223 -0.93 8.99 -22.32
CA LYS A 223 -1.02 9.23 -23.77
C LYS A 223 -0.71 8.00 -24.62
N THR A 224 0.35 7.25 -24.27
CA THR A 224 0.81 6.10 -25.05
C THR A 224 -0.20 4.95 -25.04
N THR A 225 -0.93 4.77 -23.94
CA THR A 225 -1.95 3.70 -23.86
C THR A 225 -3.18 4.01 -24.72
N ASP A 226 -3.48 5.28 -24.98
CA ASP A 226 -4.60 5.68 -25.85
C ASP A 226 -4.27 5.45 -27.34
N SER A 227 -3.00 5.52 -27.76
CA SER A 227 -2.61 5.18 -29.14
C SER A 227 -2.67 3.68 -29.44
N TYR A 228 -2.38 2.82 -28.45
CA TYR A 228 -2.52 1.37 -28.61
C TYR A 228 -3.99 0.90 -28.66
N LYS A 229 -4.93 1.64 -28.06
CA LYS A 229 -6.36 1.36 -28.22
C LYS A 229 -6.85 1.63 -29.65
N GLY A 230 -6.31 2.66 -30.32
CA GLY A 230 -6.55 2.92 -31.74
C GLY A 230 -6.02 1.80 -32.65
N LEU A 231 -4.81 1.32 -32.36
CA LEU A 231 -4.20 0.21 -33.12
C LEU A 231 -4.94 -1.12 -32.94
N LEU A 232 -5.43 -1.42 -31.73
CA LEU A 232 -6.22 -2.64 -31.47
C LEU A 232 -7.64 -2.60 -32.06
N THR A 233 -8.21 -1.41 -32.27
CA THR A 233 -9.48 -1.27 -33.01
C THR A 233 -9.28 -1.40 -34.52
N ASP A 234 -8.14 -0.95 -35.04
CA ASP A 234 -7.82 -1.05 -36.46
C ASP A 234 -7.45 -2.49 -36.87
N GLU A 235 -6.72 -3.24 -36.03
CA GLU A 235 -6.43 -4.66 -36.25
C GLU A 235 -7.68 -5.55 -36.20
N LYS A 236 -8.67 -5.22 -35.36
CA LYS A 236 -9.96 -5.94 -35.33
C LYS A 236 -10.82 -5.65 -36.56
N ASN A 237 -10.75 -4.45 -37.12
CA ASN A 237 -11.49 -4.10 -38.34
C ASN A 237 -10.83 -4.64 -39.62
N GLN A 238 -9.52 -4.89 -39.61
CA GLN A 238 -8.81 -5.55 -40.71
C GLN A 238 -8.98 -7.08 -40.75
N GLN A 239 -9.45 -7.70 -39.66
CA GLN A 239 -9.76 -9.15 -39.61
C GLN A 239 -11.24 -9.47 -39.93
N LEU A 240 -12.05 -8.45 -40.21
CA LEU A 240 -13.48 -8.56 -40.54
C LEU A 240 -13.80 -8.20 -42.00
N HIS A 241 -12.76 -8.06 -42.85
CA HIS A 241 -12.84 -7.93 -44.30
C HIS A 241 -12.02 -9.04 -44.96
#